data_AF-A0A7J3MYK5-F1
#
_entry.id   AF-A0A7J3MYK5-F1
#
_cell.length_a   1.000
_cell.length_b   1.000
_cell.length_c   1.000
_cell.angle_alpha   90.00
_cell.angle_beta   90.00
_cell.angle_gamma   90.00
#
_symmetry.space_group_name_H-M   'P 1'
#
loop_
_entity.id
_entity.type
_entity.pdbx_description
1 polymer ?
#
loop_
_entity_poly.entity_id
_entity_poly.type
_entity_poly.pdbx_seq_one_letter_code
_entity_poly.pdbx_strand_id
1 'polypeptide(L)'
;MSDKLKKEFDETIDRIKREIESLSKRIDEYMEKGDVYRAYRAWRDGVLDSLKILRKALDHVVENIKEINVGEEELKDFALHIRDSVRDIINRIEELGERIRESRGRRHIHVWYTFKPFKHVFHGIAGAVDLTVDRILDSVEELVDNIEKALEDVGKKVTQVISVRIKEQDLEIIDKLVDAGIFKSRSEAIAYFARKGIEASKEWIEKA
;
A
#
# COMPACT_ATOMS: atom_id res chain seq x y z
N MET A 1 -15.98 8.47 -28.28
CA MET A 1 -16.15 7.52 -27.16
C MET A 1 -14.84 7.34 -26.41
N SER A 2 -13.72 7.13 -27.13
CA SER A 2 -12.35 7.25 -26.59
C SER A 2 -12.12 8.51 -25.74
N ASP A 3 -12.46 9.71 -26.25
CA ASP A 3 -12.35 10.96 -25.48
C ASP A 3 -13.12 10.98 -24.15
N LYS A 4 -14.27 10.29 -24.10
CA LYS A 4 -15.10 10.22 -22.90
C LYS A 4 -14.43 9.32 -21.86
N LEU A 5 -13.96 8.15 -22.28
CA LEU A 5 -13.24 7.21 -21.41
C LEU A 5 -11.97 7.84 -20.85
N LYS A 6 -11.19 8.52 -21.70
CA LYS A 6 -9.98 9.24 -21.30
C LYS A 6 -10.30 10.33 -20.26
N LYS A 7 -11.36 11.11 -20.48
CA LYS A 7 -11.79 12.14 -19.54
C LYS A 7 -12.22 11.56 -18.19
N GLU A 8 -13.00 10.48 -18.18
CA GLU A 8 -13.43 9.82 -16.93
C GLU A 8 -12.24 9.24 -16.14
N PHE A 9 -11.26 8.68 -16.84
CA PHE A 9 -10.00 8.25 -16.26
C PHE A 9 -9.25 9.44 -15.63
N ASP A 10 -9.09 10.55 -16.37
CA ASP A 10 -8.40 11.76 -15.89
C ASP A 10 -9.06 12.36 -14.66
N GLU A 11 -10.40 12.46 -14.63
CA GLU A 11 -11.15 12.94 -13.48
C GLU A 11 -10.90 12.06 -12.24
N THR A 12 -10.76 10.75 -12.43
CA THR A 12 -10.45 9.81 -11.35
C THR A 12 -9.01 9.97 -10.86
N ILE A 13 -8.06 10.12 -11.77
CA ILE A 13 -6.65 10.37 -11.46
C ILE A 13 -6.49 11.68 -10.68
N ASP A 14 -7.16 12.75 -11.11
CA ASP A 14 -7.14 14.04 -10.42
C ASP A 14 -7.76 13.98 -9.03
N ARG A 15 -8.82 13.19 -8.86
CA ARG A 15 -9.39 12.92 -7.53
C ARG A 15 -8.37 12.23 -6.63
N ILE A 16 -7.71 11.17 -7.11
CA ILE A 16 -6.69 10.45 -6.33
C ILE A 16 -5.54 11.41 -5.95
N LYS A 17 -5.07 12.25 -6.87
CA LYS A 17 -4.02 13.24 -6.57
C LYS A 17 -4.42 14.21 -5.46
N ARG A 18 -5.66 14.72 -5.48
CA ARG A 18 -6.18 15.59 -4.42
C ARG A 18 -6.29 14.88 -3.07
N GLU A 19 -6.68 13.60 -3.07
CA GLU A 19 -6.75 12.78 -1.85
C GLU A 19 -5.34 12.53 -1.27
N ILE A 20 -4.35 12.24 -2.11
CA ILE A 20 -2.94 12.09 -1.71
C ILE A 20 -2.40 13.40 -1.12
N GLU A 21 -2.71 14.54 -1.73
CA GLU A 21 -2.32 15.86 -1.21
C GLU A 21 -2.93 16.14 0.17
N SER A 22 -4.22 15.83 0.35
CA SER A 22 -4.89 15.94 1.66
C SER A 22 -4.28 14.99 2.68
N LEU A 23 -3.93 13.77 2.26
CA LEU A 23 -3.27 12.77 3.08
C LEU A 23 -1.88 13.25 3.53
N SER A 24 -1.10 13.88 2.65
CA SER A 24 0.19 14.48 2.99
C SER A 24 0.06 15.44 4.16
N LYS A 25 -0.90 16.37 4.11
CA LYS A 25 -1.11 17.37 5.17
C LYS A 25 -1.42 16.70 6.51
N ARG A 26 -2.28 15.68 6.51
CA ARG A 26 -2.61 14.91 7.72
C ARG A 26 -1.41 14.16 8.27
N ILE A 27 -0.58 13.58 7.39
CA ILE A 27 0.68 12.91 7.77
C ILE A 27 1.61 13.92 8.43
N ASP A 28 1.76 15.11 7.85
CA ASP A 28 2.59 16.19 8.39
C ASP A 28 2.14 16.62 9.78
N GLU A 29 0.84 16.84 9.99
CA GLU A 29 0.28 17.15 11.30
C GLU A 29 0.58 16.07 12.35
N TYR A 30 0.58 14.79 11.98
CA TYR A 30 0.96 13.71 12.90
C TYR A 30 2.46 13.68 13.18
N MET A 31 3.28 13.94 12.17
CA MET A 31 4.74 13.97 12.30
C MET A 31 5.20 15.16 13.16
N GLU A 32 4.62 16.34 13.00
CA GLU A 32 4.89 17.53 13.83
C GLU A 32 4.61 17.27 15.31
N LYS A 33 3.57 16.47 15.59
CA LYS A 33 3.21 16.04 16.96
C LYS A 33 4.06 14.88 17.49
N GLY A 34 5.01 14.37 16.68
CA GLY A 34 5.84 13.21 17.02
C GLY A 34 5.12 11.86 16.92
N ASP A 35 3.85 11.82 16.47
CA ASP A 35 3.07 10.59 16.34
C ASP A 35 3.31 9.91 14.98
N VAL A 36 4.53 9.45 14.79
CA VAL A 36 4.95 8.80 13.54
C VAL A 36 4.20 7.48 13.29
N TYR A 37 3.66 6.85 14.34
CA TYR A 37 2.83 5.65 14.16
C TYR A 37 1.48 5.98 13.53
N ARG A 38 0.80 7.04 14.00
CA ARG A 38 -0.43 7.52 13.35
C ARG A 38 -0.15 8.03 11.94
N ALA A 39 0.98 8.72 11.71
CA ALA A 39 1.41 9.14 10.38
C ALA A 39 1.53 7.93 9.42
N TYR A 40 2.26 6.89 9.84
CA TYR A 40 2.41 5.65 9.06
C TYR A 40 1.06 4.95 8.81
N ARG A 41 0.20 4.84 9.83
CA ARG A 41 -1.12 4.22 9.68
C ARG A 41 -1.98 5.00 8.69
N ALA A 42 -2.02 6.33 8.83
CA ALA A 42 -2.75 7.19 7.92
C ALA A 42 -2.24 7.04 6.48
N TRP A 43 -0.92 7.07 6.27
CA TRP A 43 -0.30 6.80 4.97
C TRP A 43 -0.74 5.45 4.41
N ARG A 44 -0.57 4.36 5.16
CA ARG A 44 -0.93 3.02 4.70
C ARG A 44 -2.39 2.93 4.30
N ASP A 45 -3.30 3.38 5.16
CA ASP A 45 -4.73 3.27 4.94
C ASP A 45 -5.17 4.14 3.74
N GLY A 46 -4.64 5.37 3.64
CA GLY A 46 -4.91 6.25 2.50
C GLY A 46 -4.33 5.74 1.18
N VAL A 47 -3.14 5.14 1.20
CA VAL A 47 -2.55 4.50 0.02
C VAL A 47 -3.38 3.30 -0.44
N LEU A 48 -3.83 2.45 0.49
CA LEU A 48 -4.72 1.34 0.15
C LEU A 48 -6.00 1.82 -0.53
N ASP A 49 -6.59 2.91 -0.05
CA ASP A 49 -7.81 3.43 -0.65
C ASP A 49 -7.55 4.04 -2.03
N SER A 50 -6.49 4.82 -2.19
CA SER A 50 -6.07 5.36 -3.50
C SER A 50 -5.80 4.25 -4.53
N LEU A 51 -5.10 3.18 -4.14
CA LEU A 51 -4.78 2.06 -5.02
C LEU A 51 -6.04 1.26 -5.40
N LYS A 52 -7.03 1.11 -4.50
CA LYS A 52 -8.32 0.49 -4.84
C LYS A 52 -9.08 1.32 -5.86
N ILE A 53 -9.08 2.65 -5.73
CA ILE A 53 -9.74 3.55 -6.69
C ILE A 53 -9.03 3.44 -8.04
N LEU A 54 -7.69 3.45 -8.05
CA LEU A 54 -6.90 3.32 -9.26
C LEU A 54 -7.15 1.99 -9.97
N ARG A 55 -7.13 0.87 -9.24
CA ARG A 55 -7.44 -0.46 -9.78
C ARG A 55 -8.80 -0.45 -10.49
N LYS A 56 -9.85 0.03 -9.82
CA LYS A 56 -11.19 0.12 -10.41
C LYS A 56 -11.24 0.99 -11.67
N ALA A 57 -10.47 2.07 -11.70
CA ALA A 57 -10.39 2.93 -12.88
C ALA A 57 -9.76 2.19 -14.07
N LEU A 58 -8.73 1.38 -13.83
CA LEU A 58 -8.07 0.56 -14.84
C LEU A 58 -8.94 -0.61 -15.28
N ASP A 59 -9.62 -1.29 -14.37
CA ASP A 59 -10.61 -2.33 -14.69
C ASP A 59 -11.68 -1.78 -15.65
N HIS A 60 -12.22 -0.60 -15.34
CA HIS A 60 -13.17 0.09 -16.21
C HIS A 60 -12.57 0.42 -17.58
N VAL A 61 -11.30 0.80 -17.65
CA VAL A 61 -10.62 1.01 -18.94
C VAL A 61 -10.53 -0.29 -19.75
N VAL A 62 -10.11 -1.40 -19.13
CA VAL A 62 -10.01 -2.71 -19.78
C VAL A 62 -11.37 -3.16 -20.34
N GLU A 63 -12.44 -3.01 -19.55
CA GLU A 63 -13.80 -3.34 -19.96
C GLU A 63 -14.25 -2.52 -21.18
N ASN A 64 -14.01 -1.20 -21.16
CA ASN A 64 -14.47 -0.33 -22.24
C ASN A 64 -13.60 -0.42 -23.50
N ILE A 65 -12.28 -0.64 -23.41
CA ILE A 65 -11.43 -0.78 -24.61
C ILE A 65 -11.91 -1.96 -25.48
N LYS A 66 -12.42 -3.04 -24.87
CA LYS A 66 -12.94 -4.22 -25.59
C LYS A 66 -14.18 -3.91 -26.44
N GLU A 67 -14.90 -2.82 -26.15
CA GLU A 67 -16.16 -2.47 -26.81
C GLU A 67 -16.03 -1.34 -27.85
N ILE A 68 -14.88 -0.67 -27.93
CA ILE A 68 -14.72 0.53 -28.76
C ILE A 68 -13.93 0.22 -30.03
N ASN A 69 -14.44 0.68 -31.17
CA ASN A 69 -13.73 0.69 -32.44
C ASN A 69 -12.77 1.90 -32.51
N VAL A 70 -11.69 1.89 -31.72
CA VAL A 70 -10.66 2.94 -31.68
C VAL A 70 -9.51 2.57 -32.62
N GLY A 71 -8.89 3.58 -33.25
CA GLY A 71 -7.66 3.37 -34.00
C GLY A 71 -6.50 2.93 -33.09
N GLU A 72 -5.61 2.09 -33.60
CA GLU A 72 -4.46 1.55 -32.88
C GLU A 72 -3.56 2.65 -32.29
N GLU A 73 -3.36 3.75 -33.03
CA GLU A 73 -2.56 4.91 -32.59
C GLU A 73 -3.18 5.63 -31.39
N GLU A 74 -4.49 5.84 -31.39
CA GLU A 74 -5.20 6.52 -30.31
C GLU A 74 -5.25 5.65 -29.04
N LEU A 75 -5.37 4.32 -29.17
CA LEU A 75 -5.26 3.39 -28.04
C LEU A 75 -3.85 3.37 -27.46
N LYS A 76 -2.83 3.44 -28.31
CA LYS A 76 -1.43 3.48 -27.88
C LYS A 76 -1.15 4.75 -27.08
N ASP A 77 -1.61 5.90 -27.57
CA ASP A 77 -1.51 7.17 -26.85
C ASP A 77 -2.23 7.12 -25.50
N PHE A 78 -3.41 6.49 -25.46
CA PHE A 78 -4.14 6.34 -24.21
C PHE A 78 -3.43 5.41 -23.22
N ALA A 79 -2.86 4.30 -23.68
CA ALA A 79 -2.08 3.39 -22.84
C ALA A 79 -0.81 4.05 -22.25
N LEU A 80 -0.10 4.84 -23.05
CA LEU A 80 1.03 5.64 -22.58
C LEU A 80 0.59 6.66 -21.52
N HIS A 81 -0.54 7.33 -21.75
CA HIS A 81 -1.13 8.27 -20.81
C HIS A 81 -1.54 7.62 -19.48
N ILE A 82 -2.12 6.42 -19.53
CA ILE A 82 -2.44 5.62 -18.34
C ILE A 82 -1.17 5.30 -17.56
N ARG A 83 -0.14 4.79 -18.24
CA ARG A 83 1.15 4.44 -17.61
C ARG A 83 1.74 5.63 -16.87
N ASP A 84 1.79 6.79 -17.53
CA ASP A 84 2.40 7.98 -16.97
C ASP A 84 1.57 8.56 -15.82
N SER A 85 0.24 8.46 -15.89
CA SER A 85 -0.66 8.82 -14.79
C SER A 85 -0.50 7.93 -13.56
N VAL A 86 -0.43 6.61 -13.76
CA VAL A 86 -0.15 5.63 -12.69
C VAL A 86 1.22 5.89 -12.09
N ARG A 87 2.23 6.23 -12.91
CA ARG A 87 3.59 6.60 -12.47
C ARG A 87 3.59 7.82 -11.56
N ASP A 88 2.90 8.88 -11.95
CA ASP A 88 2.80 10.09 -11.11
C ASP A 88 2.15 9.76 -9.74
N ILE A 89 1.06 8.99 -9.72
CA ILE A 89 0.41 8.56 -8.47
C ILE A 89 1.37 7.77 -7.58
N ILE A 90 2.06 6.79 -8.14
CA ILE A 90 2.98 5.93 -7.38
C ILE A 90 4.16 6.72 -6.84
N ASN A 91 4.77 7.58 -7.65
CA ASN A 91 5.89 8.41 -7.19
C ASN A 91 5.49 9.28 -6.01
N ARG A 92 4.31 9.92 -6.06
CA ARG A 92 3.78 10.71 -4.94
C ARG A 92 3.58 9.87 -3.67
N ILE A 93 3.06 8.66 -3.82
CA ILE A 93 2.88 7.73 -2.69
C ILE A 93 4.22 7.32 -2.07
N GLU A 94 5.21 7.01 -2.92
CA GLU A 94 6.56 6.64 -2.47
C GLU A 94 7.25 7.80 -1.74
N GLU A 95 7.16 9.02 -2.26
CA GLU A 95 7.69 10.22 -1.62
C GLU A 95 7.08 10.44 -0.22
N LEU A 96 5.77 10.25 -0.06
CA LEU A 96 5.13 10.33 1.26
C LEU A 96 5.64 9.24 2.22
N GLY A 97 5.82 8.02 1.72
CA GLY A 97 6.36 6.91 2.51
C GLY A 97 7.79 7.18 2.97
N GLU A 98 8.64 7.70 2.09
CA GLU A 98 10.04 8.04 2.40
C GLU A 98 10.14 9.20 3.39
N ARG A 99 9.27 10.22 3.31
CA ARG A 99 9.22 11.30 4.31
C ARG A 99 8.94 10.77 5.72
N ILE A 100 7.96 9.88 5.85
CA ILE A 100 7.64 9.22 7.13
C ILE A 100 8.84 8.43 7.63
N ARG A 101 9.55 7.73 6.72
CA ARG A 101 10.74 6.95 7.06
C ARG A 101 11.88 7.84 7.57
N GLU A 102 12.18 8.94 6.89
CA GLU A 102 13.26 9.87 7.26
C GLU A 102 13.01 10.53 8.61
N SER A 103 11.76 10.87 8.92
CA SER A 103 11.36 11.48 10.19
C SER A 103 11.74 10.66 11.44
N ARG A 104 11.94 9.34 11.31
CA ARG A 104 12.20 8.43 12.44
C ARG A 104 13.67 8.12 12.71
N GLY A 105 14.59 8.58 11.87
CA GLY A 105 16.01 8.22 11.95
C GLY A 105 16.27 6.72 11.74
N ARG A 106 17.53 6.34 11.50
CA ARG A 106 17.97 4.97 11.15
C ARG A 106 17.74 3.89 12.24
N ARG A 107 16.99 4.16 13.31
CA ARG A 107 16.85 3.26 14.47
C ARG A 107 15.41 2.73 14.58
N HIS A 108 15.27 1.42 14.35
CA HIS A 108 14.16 0.55 14.76
C HIS A 108 12.86 0.48 13.92
N ILE A 109 12.94 0.47 12.58
CA ILE A 109 11.96 -0.30 11.78
C ILE A 109 12.70 -1.13 10.73
N HIS A 110 13.10 -2.35 11.09
CA HIS A 110 13.73 -3.29 10.16
C HIS A 110 12.80 -3.72 9.00
N VAL A 111 11.49 -3.51 9.15
CA VAL A 111 10.47 -4.03 8.22
C VAL A 111 10.44 -3.29 6.87
N TRP A 112 10.93 -2.04 6.81
CA TRP A 112 10.87 -1.24 5.58
C TRP A 112 12.04 -1.47 4.61
N TYR A 113 13.20 -1.94 5.08
CA TYR A 113 14.39 -2.10 4.21
C TYR A 113 14.23 -3.17 3.13
N THR A 114 13.29 -4.10 3.30
CA THR A 114 13.05 -5.22 2.39
C THR A 114 11.84 -5.01 1.48
N PHE A 115 11.08 -3.92 1.67
CA PHE A 115 9.72 -3.80 1.16
C PHE A 115 9.57 -2.55 0.29
N LYS A 116 9.79 -2.70 -1.02
CA LYS A 116 9.46 -1.70 -2.05
C LYS A 116 8.21 -2.17 -2.79
N PRO A 117 6.99 -1.83 -2.32
CA PRO A 117 5.74 -2.41 -2.84
C PRO A 117 5.47 -2.02 -4.30
N PHE A 118 6.05 -0.93 -4.81
CA PHE A 118 5.75 -0.41 -6.14
C PHE A 118 6.83 -0.69 -7.20
N LYS A 119 7.94 -1.34 -6.84
CA LYS A 119 9.06 -1.59 -7.78
C LYS A 119 8.65 -2.34 -9.04
N HIS A 120 7.51 -3.04 -8.99
CA HIS A 120 7.06 -3.91 -10.07
C HIS A 120 6.01 -3.29 -10.99
N VAL A 121 5.40 -2.16 -10.61
CA VAL A 121 4.15 -1.70 -11.24
C VAL A 121 4.30 -1.36 -12.72
N PHE A 122 5.49 -0.99 -13.18
CA PHE A 122 5.72 -0.49 -14.54
C PHE A 122 6.50 -1.44 -15.46
N HIS A 123 6.67 -2.71 -15.10
CA HIS A 123 7.23 -3.68 -16.05
C HIS A 123 6.29 -3.81 -17.27
N GLY A 124 6.85 -4.07 -18.46
CA GLY A 124 6.07 -4.37 -19.68
C GLY A 124 5.67 -3.17 -20.55
N ILE A 125 5.13 -2.08 -19.98
CA ILE A 125 4.41 -1.05 -20.78
C ILE A 125 5.35 -0.10 -21.55
N ALA A 126 6.63 -0.03 -21.17
CA ALA A 126 7.62 0.82 -21.86
C ALA A 126 8.11 0.22 -23.19
N GLY A 127 7.96 -1.09 -23.40
CA GLY A 127 8.39 -1.80 -24.63
C GLY A 127 7.38 -1.73 -25.78
N ALA A 128 6.26 -1.04 -25.56
CA ALA A 128 5.05 -1.00 -26.37
C ALA A 128 5.16 -0.18 -27.68
N VAL A 129 6.31 -0.17 -28.35
CA VAL A 129 6.51 0.66 -29.54
C VAL A 129 5.80 0.08 -30.77
N ASP A 130 5.43 -1.22 -30.73
CA ASP A 130 4.93 -2.01 -31.87
C ASP A 130 3.71 -2.88 -31.46
N LEU A 131 2.64 -2.26 -30.94
CA LEU A 131 1.51 -2.98 -30.33
C LEU A 131 0.21 -2.91 -31.13
N THR A 132 -0.29 -4.09 -31.48
CA THR A 132 -1.69 -4.33 -31.81
C THR A 132 -2.59 -4.04 -30.60
N VAL A 133 -3.89 -3.84 -30.86
CA VAL A 133 -4.93 -3.63 -29.83
C VAL A 133 -4.85 -4.66 -28.69
N ASP A 134 -4.67 -5.95 -29.02
CA ASP A 134 -4.59 -7.02 -28.02
C ASP A 134 -3.42 -6.83 -27.04
N ARG A 135 -2.24 -6.43 -27.55
CA ARG A 135 -1.08 -6.23 -26.67
C ARG A 135 -1.22 -4.98 -25.79
N ILE A 136 -1.98 -3.98 -26.26
CA ILE A 136 -2.31 -2.80 -25.45
C ILE A 136 -3.20 -3.22 -24.29
N LEU A 137 -4.21 -4.04 -24.55
CA LEU A 137 -5.08 -4.62 -23.52
C LEU A 137 -4.25 -5.41 -22.50
N ASP A 138 -3.40 -6.33 -22.96
CA ASP A 138 -2.52 -7.12 -22.08
C ASP A 138 -1.65 -6.23 -21.18
N SER A 139 -1.14 -5.12 -21.73
CA SER A 139 -0.31 -4.16 -20.98
C SER A 139 -1.09 -3.43 -19.86
N VAL A 140 -2.36 -3.11 -20.10
CA VAL A 140 -3.23 -2.49 -19.09
C VAL A 140 -3.69 -3.53 -18.07
N GLU A 141 -3.96 -4.78 -18.49
CA GLU A 141 -4.27 -5.88 -17.56
C GLU A 141 -3.05 -6.19 -16.65
N GLU A 142 -1.83 -6.16 -17.17
CA GLU A 142 -0.60 -6.30 -16.36
C GLU A 142 -0.47 -5.19 -15.31
N LEU A 143 -0.85 -3.94 -15.63
CA LEU A 143 -0.91 -2.86 -14.63
C LEU A 143 -1.86 -3.18 -13.50
N VAL A 144 -3.06 -3.67 -13.82
CA VAL A 144 -4.08 -4.03 -12.83
C VAL A 144 -3.53 -5.08 -11.87
N ASP A 145 -2.96 -6.16 -12.40
CA ASP A 145 -2.37 -7.24 -11.61
C ASP A 145 -1.22 -6.75 -10.72
N ASN A 146 -0.38 -5.85 -11.23
CA ASN A 146 0.71 -5.29 -10.44
C ASN A 146 0.23 -4.33 -9.35
N ILE A 147 -0.85 -3.59 -9.58
CA ILE A 147 -1.50 -2.77 -8.54
C ILE A 147 -2.16 -3.66 -7.49
N GLU A 148 -2.74 -4.80 -7.87
CA GLU A 148 -3.27 -5.77 -6.91
C GLU A 148 -2.17 -6.34 -6.01
N LYS A 149 -1.02 -6.72 -6.56
CA LYS A 149 0.15 -7.13 -5.75
C LYS A 149 0.60 -6.02 -4.82
N ALA A 150 0.64 -4.77 -5.30
CA ALA A 150 0.98 -3.62 -4.47
C ALA A 150 -0.03 -3.40 -3.33
N LEU A 151 -1.33 -3.60 -3.57
CA LEU A 151 -2.38 -3.56 -2.55
C LEU A 151 -2.16 -4.60 -1.46
N GLU A 152 -1.89 -5.85 -1.84
CA GLU A 152 -1.58 -6.92 -0.89
C GLU A 152 -0.34 -6.56 -0.06
N ASP A 153 0.68 -6.05 -0.73
CA ASP A 153 1.94 -5.71 -0.12
C ASP A 153 1.79 -4.56 0.89
N VAL A 154 1.13 -3.47 0.52
CA VAL A 154 0.83 -2.35 1.44
C VAL A 154 -0.11 -2.83 2.57
N GLY A 155 -1.00 -3.77 2.29
CA GLY A 155 -1.97 -4.32 3.23
C GLY A 155 -1.37 -5.24 4.28
N LYS A 156 -0.19 -5.80 4.04
CA LYS A 156 0.52 -6.63 5.03
C LYS A 156 0.79 -5.80 6.28
N LYS A 157 0.15 -6.18 7.39
CA LYS A 157 0.41 -5.57 8.69
C LYS A 157 1.88 -5.78 9.03
N VAL A 158 2.58 -4.68 9.30
CA VAL A 158 3.94 -4.70 9.85
C VAL A 158 3.91 -5.43 11.19
N THR A 159 4.24 -6.72 11.17
CA THR A 159 4.54 -7.49 12.37
C THR A 159 5.97 -7.17 12.77
N GLN A 160 6.14 -6.52 13.93
CA GLN A 160 7.47 -6.29 14.47
C GLN A 160 7.91 -7.52 15.24
N VAL A 161 9.08 -8.07 14.88
CA VAL A 161 9.76 -9.06 15.70
C VAL A 161 10.52 -8.30 16.78
N ILE A 162 10.13 -8.49 18.03
CA ILE A 162 10.81 -7.91 19.19
C ILE A 162 11.53 -9.01 19.95
N SER A 163 12.76 -8.73 20.37
CA SER A 163 13.48 -9.58 21.32
C SER A 163 13.16 -9.09 22.73
N VAL A 164 12.63 -9.96 23.57
CA VAL A 164 12.23 -9.65 24.94
C VAL A 164 12.93 -10.57 25.92
N ARG A 165 13.37 -10.03 27.06
CA ARG A 165 13.90 -10.83 28.17
C ARG A 165 12.73 -11.24 29.05
N ILE A 166 12.52 -12.55 29.16
CA ILE A 166 11.45 -13.15 29.96
C ILE A 166 12.10 -13.97 31.07
N LYS A 167 11.52 -13.96 32.27
CA LYS A 167 12.00 -14.81 33.36
C LYS A 167 11.71 -16.27 33.03
N GLU A 168 12.57 -17.17 33.49
CA GLU A 168 12.43 -18.61 33.22
C GLU A 168 11.07 -19.16 33.66
N GLN A 169 10.57 -18.74 34.82
CA GLN A 169 9.25 -19.10 35.34
C GLN A 169 8.11 -18.71 34.41
N ASP A 170 8.16 -17.51 33.82
CA ASP A 170 7.13 -17.03 32.89
C ASP A 170 7.22 -17.78 31.55
N LEU A 171 8.44 -18.12 31.12
CA LEU A 171 8.67 -18.91 29.91
C LEU A 171 8.10 -20.33 30.05
N GLU A 172 8.27 -20.98 31.20
CA GLU A 172 7.67 -22.30 31.46
C GLU A 172 6.14 -22.28 31.38
N ILE A 173 5.50 -21.19 31.82
CA ILE A 173 4.05 -21.04 31.71
C ILE A 173 3.65 -20.93 30.25
N ILE A 174 4.37 -20.12 29.46
CA ILE A 174 4.13 -19.98 28.02
C ILE A 174 4.26 -21.33 27.31
N ASP A 175 5.29 -22.11 27.64
CA ASP A 175 5.53 -23.42 27.05
C ASP A 175 4.37 -24.38 27.32
N LYS A 176 3.90 -24.46 28.57
CA LYS A 176 2.75 -25.29 28.93
C LYS A 176 1.49 -24.92 28.14
N LEU A 177 1.28 -23.62 27.87
CA LEU A 177 0.13 -23.16 27.10
C LEU A 177 0.25 -23.52 25.61
N VAL A 178 1.46 -23.53 25.06
CA VAL A 178 1.72 -23.99 23.69
C VAL A 178 1.56 -25.50 23.59
N ASP A 179 2.14 -26.25 24.53
CA ASP A 179 2.06 -27.71 24.58
C ASP A 179 0.62 -28.22 24.77
N ALA A 180 -0.19 -27.47 25.53
CA ALA A 180 -1.61 -27.72 25.69
C ALA A 180 -2.46 -27.34 24.45
N GLY A 181 -1.84 -26.78 23.41
CA GLY A 181 -2.51 -26.37 22.17
C GLY A 181 -3.38 -25.12 22.30
N ILE A 182 -3.28 -24.39 23.42
CA ILE A 182 -4.01 -23.11 23.61
C ILE A 182 -3.46 -22.04 22.66
N PHE A 183 -2.14 -22.06 22.42
CA PHE A 183 -1.48 -21.23 21.41
C PHE A 183 -0.68 -22.11 20.45
N LYS A 184 -0.60 -21.71 19.17
CA LYS A 184 0.15 -22.42 18.13
C LYS A 184 1.66 -22.24 18.27
N SER A 185 2.10 -21.16 18.93
CA SER A 185 3.52 -20.88 19.15
C SER A 185 3.75 -19.97 20.36
N ARG A 186 4.98 -19.98 20.88
CA ARG A 186 5.43 -19.05 21.94
C ARG A 186 5.23 -17.59 21.54
N SER A 187 5.48 -17.26 20.27
CA SER A 187 5.31 -15.90 19.73
C SER A 187 3.85 -15.46 19.74
N GLU A 188 2.92 -16.36 19.43
CA GLU A 188 1.48 -16.08 19.50
C GLU A 188 1.02 -15.86 20.94
N ALA A 189 1.47 -16.72 21.86
CA ALA A 189 1.18 -16.58 23.29
C ALA A 189 1.70 -15.23 23.83
N ILE A 190 2.94 -14.86 23.51
CA ILE A 190 3.53 -13.57 23.89
C ILE A 190 2.77 -12.40 23.30
N ALA A 191 2.39 -12.46 22.02
CA ALA A 191 1.60 -11.40 21.39
C ALA A 191 0.24 -11.22 22.09
N TYR A 192 -0.40 -12.34 22.47
CA TYR A 192 -1.65 -12.32 23.23
C TYR A 192 -1.48 -11.66 24.61
N PHE A 193 -0.49 -12.08 25.39
CA PHE A 193 -0.24 -11.51 26.71
C PHE A 193 0.16 -10.04 26.66
N ALA A 194 1.00 -9.65 25.70
CA ALA A 194 1.36 -8.26 25.48
C ALA A 194 0.12 -7.41 25.17
N ARG A 195 -0.78 -7.92 24.31
CA ARG A 195 -2.04 -7.23 23.98
C ARG A 195 -2.92 -7.06 25.22
N LYS A 196 -3.09 -8.11 26.02
CA LYS A 196 -3.88 -8.07 27.25
C LYS A 196 -3.28 -7.15 28.30
N GLY A 197 -1.96 -7.11 28.43
CA GLY A 197 -1.27 -6.16 29.29
C GLY A 197 -1.53 -4.71 28.86
N ILE A 198 -1.44 -4.40 27.56
CA ILE A 198 -1.76 -3.07 27.02
C ILE A 198 -3.21 -2.69 27.30
N GLU A 199 -4.16 -3.61 27.05
CA GLU A 199 -5.59 -3.39 27.31
C GLU A 199 -5.87 -3.13 28.79
N ALA A 200 -5.22 -3.87 29.69
CA ALA A 200 -5.33 -3.66 31.13
C ALA A 200 -4.73 -2.33 31.58
N SER A 201 -3.75 -1.80 30.84
CA SER A 201 -3.02 -0.57 31.17
C SER A 201 -3.58 0.68 30.48
N LYS A 202 -4.74 0.57 29.85
CA LYS A 202 -5.32 1.62 28.99
C LYS A 202 -5.44 2.96 29.70
N GLU A 203 -5.89 2.98 30.96
CA GLU A 203 -6.05 4.22 31.74
C GLU A 203 -4.72 4.96 31.99
N TRP A 204 -3.62 4.23 32.14
CA TRP A 204 -2.30 4.84 32.35
C TRP A 204 -1.72 5.34 31.02
N ILE A 205 -1.97 4.61 29.93
CA ILE A 205 -1.53 4.99 28.59
C ILE A 205 -2.28 6.23 28.09
N GLU A 206 -3.58 6.36 28.37
CA GLU A 206 -4.37 7.54 27.97
C GLU A 206 -4.00 8.82 28.75
N LYS A 207 -3.32 8.69 29.89
CA LYS A 207 -2.83 9.81 30.71
C LYS A 207 -1.37 10.17 30.46
N ALA A 208 -0.64 9.35 29.71
CA ALA A 208 0.77 9.56 29.35
C ALA A 208 0.88 10.40 28.07
#